data_AF-A0AAN8I0P5-F1
#
_entry.id   AF-A0AAN8I0P5-F1
#
_cell.length_a   1.000
_cell.length_b   1.000
_cell.length_c   1.000
_cell.angle_alpha   90.00
_cell.angle_beta   90.00
_cell.angle_gamma   90.00
#
_symmetry.space_group_name_H-M   'P 1'
#
loop_
_entity.id
_entity.type
_entity.pdbx_description
1 polymer ?
#
loop_
_entity_poly.entity_id
_entity_poly.type
_entity_poly.pdbx_seq_one_letter_code
_entity_poly.pdbx_strand_id
1 'polypeptide(L)'
;MYFGLSFSRVGADFRGQLAPMFQRSAAETLRGAVSEALERFQEDMNVYTLISMPSVLGGSIPPQQGPQPGTLQPPLSLLDFTPLACFLNNILSAFNDLRLCCPVGLAEEVSVCLQDAMADVTRQVLLFHRAEESAFSAREKDLFLSFCCSYAEDLLPFINRCLQILFPPNQIALILGVPVSQLHRFGSLGNIDIAAILTPLSFLLPQIEIAPEEIQLPEISSDIDFSPELSGLTLETQRQEVEIKQQEVETKQQEVETHQQQEETKQQEVETHQQEVETKQQEVETKQQEVELSEETGKSHSEDQDEDFSLE
;
A
#
# COMPACT_ATOMS: atom_id res chain seq x y z
N MET A 1 -0.20 17.18 -29.33
CA MET A 1 -1.20 18.27 -29.43
C MET A 1 -1.48 18.61 -30.90
N TYR A 2 -2.53 18.04 -31.49
CA TYR A 2 -2.89 18.26 -32.91
C TYR A 2 -3.35 19.70 -33.17
N PHE A 3 -4.05 20.31 -32.20
CA PHE A 3 -4.59 21.67 -32.30
C PHE A 3 -3.52 22.74 -32.54
N GLY A 4 -2.46 22.79 -31.73
CA GLY A 4 -1.36 23.75 -31.95
C GLY A 4 -0.55 23.48 -33.23
N LEU A 5 -0.49 22.22 -33.67
CA LEU A 5 0.17 21.84 -34.93
C LEU A 5 -0.61 22.37 -36.14
N SER A 6 -1.94 22.37 -36.08
CA SER A 6 -2.80 22.97 -37.12
C SER A 6 -2.61 24.49 -37.26
N PHE A 7 -2.43 25.21 -36.14
CA PHE A 7 -2.21 26.66 -36.14
C PHE A 7 -0.76 27.08 -36.46
N SER A 8 0.21 26.16 -36.41
CA SER A 8 1.59 26.44 -36.85
C SER A 8 1.68 26.88 -38.31
N ARG A 9 0.75 26.42 -39.16
CA ARG A 9 0.68 26.81 -40.59
C ARG A 9 0.30 28.26 -40.82
N VAL A 10 -0.33 28.91 -39.84
CA VAL A 10 -0.67 30.34 -39.87
C VAL A 10 0.24 31.18 -38.96
N GLY A 11 1.38 30.61 -38.54
CA GLY A 11 2.36 31.28 -37.67
C GLY A 11 1.95 31.37 -36.19
N ALA A 12 0.87 30.69 -35.78
CA ALA A 12 0.36 30.71 -34.41
C ALA A 12 0.63 29.37 -33.70
N ASP A 13 1.90 29.02 -33.49
CA ASP A 13 2.28 27.82 -32.72
C ASP A 13 2.42 28.13 -31.23
N PHE A 14 1.46 27.70 -30.41
CA PHE A 14 1.47 27.87 -28.96
C PHE A 14 1.75 26.57 -28.20
N ARG A 15 2.19 25.49 -28.88
CA ARG A 15 2.51 24.21 -28.21
C ARG A 15 3.55 24.36 -27.10
N GLY A 16 4.53 25.23 -27.30
CA GLY A 16 5.54 25.56 -26.29
C GLY A 16 5.01 26.35 -25.09
N GLN A 17 3.85 26.99 -25.21
CA GLN A 17 3.22 27.76 -24.13
C GLN A 17 2.21 26.94 -23.32
N LEU A 18 1.65 25.86 -23.88
CA LEU A 18 0.65 25.05 -23.19
C LEU A 18 1.24 24.28 -22.00
N ALA A 19 2.43 23.69 -22.13
CA ALA A 19 3.02 22.90 -21.05
C ALA A 19 3.25 23.73 -19.76
N PRO A 20 3.85 24.94 -19.80
CA PRO A 20 3.96 25.81 -18.63
C PRO A 20 2.61 26.21 -18.02
N MET A 21 1.56 26.40 -18.83
CA MET A 21 0.22 26.72 -18.31
C MET A 21 -0.38 25.55 -17.53
N PHE A 22 -0.29 24.33 -18.06
CA PHE A 22 -0.77 23.14 -17.36
C PHE A 22 0.05 22.85 -16.11
N GLN A 23 1.38 23.01 -16.17
CA GLN A 23 2.25 22.88 -14.99
C GLN A 23 1.82 23.84 -13.87
N ARG A 24 1.67 25.13 -14.19
CA ARG A 24 1.25 26.12 -13.20
C ARG A 24 -0.12 25.80 -12.60
N SER A 25 -1.09 25.43 -13.45
CA SER A 25 -2.43 25.08 -12.97
C SER A 25 -2.41 23.86 -12.06
N ALA A 26 -1.67 22.81 -12.42
CA ALA A 26 -1.56 21.61 -11.59
C ALA A 26 -0.85 21.89 -10.26
N ALA A 27 0.20 22.71 -10.27
CA ALA A 27 0.89 23.16 -9.06
C ALA A 27 -0.02 23.99 -8.14
N GLU A 28 -0.78 24.93 -8.70
CA GLU A 28 -1.76 25.74 -7.97
C GLU A 28 -2.86 24.87 -7.33
N THR A 29 -3.40 23.90 -8.07
CA THR A 29 -4.40 22.96 -7.54
C THR A 29 -3.83 22.12 -6.40
N LEU A 30 -2.64 21.53 -6.56
CA LEU A 30 -2.02 20.75 -5.49
C LEU A 30 -1.76 21.63 -4.25
N ARG A 31 -1.15 22.79 -4.43
CA ARG A 31 -0.85 23.71 -3.33
C ARG A 31 -2.10 24.16 -2.60
N GLY A 32 -3.20 24.41 -3.31
CA GLY A 32 -4.51 24.68 -2.71
C GLY A 32 -5.01 23.51 -1.86
N ALA A 33 -4.97 22.29 -2.40
CA ALA A 33 -5.41 21.09 -1.68
C ALA A 33 -4.54 20.78 -0.45
N VAL A 34 -3.23 20.98 -0.53
CA VAL A 34 -2.31 20.81 0.61
C VAL A 34 -2.55 21.87 1.68
N SER A 35 -2.79 23.12 1.30
CA SER A 35 -3.15 24.19 2.24
C SER A 35 -4.47 23.90 2.95
N GLU A 36 -5.49 23.44 2.22
CA GLU A 36 -6.77 23.02 2.80
C GLU A 36 -6.59 21.83 3.77
N ALA A 37 -5.73 20.86 3.42
CA ALA A 37 -5.40 19.76 4.31
C ALA A 37 -4.72 20.24 5.61
N LEU A 38 -3.85 21.25 5.54
CA LEU A 38 -3.20 21.85 6.72
C LEU A 38 -4.18 22.60 7.62
N GLU A 39 -5.07 23.41 7.03
CA GLU A 39 -6.12 24.10 7.77
C GLU A 39 -7.03 23.10 8.49
N ARG A 40 -7.44 22.04 7.79
CA ARG A 40 -8.29 20.99 8.33
C ARG A 40 -7.60 20.17 9.42
N PHE A 41 -6.30 19.89 9.26
CA PHE A 41 -5.50 19.26 10.31
C PHE A 41 -5.42 20.14 11.56
N GLN A 42 -5.25 21.45 11.39
CA GLN A 42 -5.24 22.38 12.52
C GLN A 42 -6.59 22.41 13.25
N GLU A 43 -7.70 22.43 12.52
CA GLU A 43 -9.05 22.34 13.07
C GLU A 43 -9.26 21.03 13.84
N ASP A 44 -8.87 19.90 13.23
CA ASP A 44 -8.95 18.57 13.85
C ASP A 44 -8.11 18.52 15.12
N MET A 45 -6.91 19.10 15.12
CA MET A 45 -6.02 19.16 16.28
C MET A 45 -6.60 20.01 17.44
N ASN A 46 -7.39 21.05 17.14
CA ASN A 46 -8.04 21.88 18.16
C ASN A 46 -9.22 21.16 18.84
N VAL A 47 -9.89 20.25 18.12
CA VAL A 47 -10.99 19.43 18.66
C VAL A 47 -10.47 18.11 19.23
N TYR A 48 -9.24 17.74 18.88
CA TYR A 48 -8.63 16.50 19.29
C TYR A 48 -8.48 16.46 20.81
N THR A 49 -9.13 15.48 21.41
CA THR A 49 -8.97 15.17 22.83
C THR A 49 -8.27 13.83 22.91
N LEU A 50 -7.20 13.73 23.72
CA LEU A 50 -6.45 12.50 23.97
C LEU A 50 -7.25 11.51 24.84
N ILE A 51 -8.53 11.34 24.54
CA ILE A 51 -9.41 10.39 25.22
C ILE A 51 -9.17 9.05 24.55
N SER A 52 -8.72 8.08 25.34
CA SER A 52 -8.58 6.62 25.06
C SER A 52 -8.87 6.16 23.63
N MET A 53 -7.92 5.45 23.00
CA MET A 53 -8.06 4.70 21.74
C MET A 53 -9.53 4.34 21.45
N PRO A 54 -10.13 4.83 20.35
CA PRO A 54 -11.49 4.46 20.00
C PRO A 54 -11.54 2.94 19.87
N SER A 55 -12.37 2.28 20.66
CA SER A 55 -12.53 0.82 20.65
C SER A 55 -13.30 0.32 19.41
N VAL A 56 -13.06 0.92 18.24
CA VAL A 56 -13.85 0.73 17.02
C VAL A 56 -13.17 -0.26 16.08
N LEU A 57 -12.91 -1.49 16.56
CA LEU A 57 -12.65 -2.64 15.69
C LEU A 57 -13.32 -3.93 16.21
N GLY A 58 -14.53 -3.79 16.75
CA GLY A 58 -15.42 -4.91 17.12
C GLY A 58 -16.36 -5.39 16.00
N GLY A 59 -16.15 -4.94 14.75
CA GLY A 59 -17.00 -5.29 13.61
C GLY A 59 -16.16 -5.87 12.47
N SER A 60 -16.35 -7.17 12.22
CA SER A 60 -15.90 -7.98 11.07
C SER A 60 -15.11 -7.24 9.96
N ILE A 61 -13.78 -7.23 10.07
CA ILE A 61 -12.90 -7.04 8.91
C ILE A 61 -12.77 -8.42 8.24
N PRO A 62 -13.02 -8.58 6.93
CA PRO A 62 -12.65 -9.81 6.23
C PRO A 62 -11.13 -10.02 6.35
N PRO A 63 -10.63 -11.27 6.37
CA PRO A 63 -9.22 -11.55 6.58
C PRO A 63 -8.43 -10.97 5.40
N GLN A 64 -7.73 -9.86 5.64
CA GLN A 64 -6.85 -9.26 4.66
C GLN A 64 -5.56 -10.08 4.63
N GLN A 65 -5.22 -10.58 3.43
CA GLN A 65 -3.96 -11.26 3.16
C GLN A 65 -2.80 -10.32 3.54
N GLY A 66 -1.72 -10.90 4.09
CA GLY A 66 -0.57 -10.16 4.61
C GLY A 66 0.07 -9.19 3.61
N PRO A 67 1.02 -8.34 4.08
CA PRO A 67 1.57 -7.24 3.30
C PRO A 67 2.17 -7.75 1.98
N GLN A 68 1.47 -7.48 0.88
CA GLN A 68 1.98 -7.71 -0.48
C GLN A 68 2.93 -6.56 -0.84
N PRO A 69 4.20 -6.82 -1.19
CA PRO A 69 5.11 -5.79 -1.65
C PRO A 69 4.60 -5.20 -2.97
N GLY A 70 3.93 -4.05 -2.90
CA GLY A 70 3.39 -3.34 -4.07
C GLY A 70 2.07 -2.63 -3.86
N THR A 71 1.32 -2.92 -2.78
CA THR A 71 0.09 -2.18 -2.45
C THR A 71 0.41 -0.99 -1.55
N LEU A 72 0.04 0.22 -1.99
CA LEU A 72 0.06 1.45 -1.18
C LEU A 72 -1.08 1.39 -0.17
N GLN A 73 -0.98 0.49 0.80
CA GLN A 73 -1.95 0.43 1.88
C GLN A 73 -1.51 1.37 3.01
N PRO A 74 -2.36 2.31 3.45
CA PRO A 74 -2.02 3.19 4.56
C PRO A 74 -1.82 2.37 5.85
N PRO A 75 -0.81 2.71 6.68
CA PRO A 75 -0.56 2.06 7.95
C PRO A 75 -1.79 2.08 8.86
N LEU A 76 -2.21 0.92 9.36
CA LEU A 76 -3.39 0.78 10.23
C LEU A 76 -3.21 1.55 11.55
N SER A 77 -1.98 1.73 12.01
CA SER A 77 -1.61 2.51 13.21
C SER A 77 -2.03 3.98 13.15
N LEU A 78 -2.18 4.53 11.94
CA LEU A 78 -2.63 5.92 11.77
C LEU A 78 -4.13 6.10 12.04
N LEU A 79 -4.92 5.02 12.00
CA LEU A 79 -6.36 5.07 12.29
C LEU A 79 -6.65 5.37 13.75
N ASP A 80 -5.70 5.10 14.64
CA ASP A 80 -5.80 5.41 16.06
C ASP A 80 -5.75 6.92 16.33
N PHE A 81 -5.25 7.70 15.35
CA PHE A 81 -5.08 9.14 15.42
C PHE A 81 -5.84 9.84 14.30
N THR A 82 -7.10 10.19 14.57
CA THR A 82 -8.00 10.87 13.61
C THR A 82 -7.36 12.04 12.85
N PRO A 83 -6.63 12.99 13.50
CA PRO A 83 -6.02 14.10 12.78
C PRO A 83 -5.01 13.66 11.71
N LEU A 84 -4.16 12.67 12.03
CA LEU A 84 -3.16 12.16 11.08
C LEU A 84 -3.81 11.38 9.92
N ALA A 85 -4.83 10.56 10.22
CA ALA A 85 -5.57 9.83 9.20
C ALA A 85 -6.32 10.76 8.24
N CYS A 86 -7.04 11.77 8.77
CA CYS A 86 -7.71 12.79 7.97
C CYS A 86 -6.72 13.53 7.08
N PHE A 87 -5.60 13.98 7.65
CA PHE A 87 -4.56 14.66 6.90
C PHE A 87 -4.00 13.80 5.76
N LEU A 88 -3.63 12.55 6.05
CA LEU A 88 -3.13 11.61 5.03
C LEU A 88 -4.14 11.43 3.89
N ASN A 89 -5.42 11.25 4.20
CA ASN A 89 -6.46 11.05 3.19
C ASN A 89 -6.61 12.27 2.27
N ASN A 90 -6.48 13.48 2.80
CA ASN A 90 -6.51 14.70 1.98
C ASN A 90 -5.29 14.79 1.07
N ILE A 91 -4.08 14.47 1.58
CA ILE A 91 -2.86 14.41 0.76
C ILE A 91 -2.97 13.34 -0.34
N LEU A 92 -3.49 12.16 -0.02
CA LEU A 92 -3.70 11.09 -1.02
C LEU A 92 -4.73 11.49 -2.08
N SER A 93 -5.78 12.21 -1.70
CA SER A 93 -6.76 12.75 -2.65
C SER A 93 -6.07 13.76 -3.59
N ALA A 94 -5.24 14.65 -3.05
CA ALA A 94 -4.47 15.60 -3.86
C ALA A 94 -3.50 14.90 -4.84
N PHE A 95 -2.85 13.81 -4.42
CA PHE A 95 -2.02 12.98 -5.32
C PHE A 95 -2.84 12.25 -6.38
N ASN A 96 -4.04 11.78 -6.03
CA ASN A 96 -4.93 11.11 -6.97
C ASN A 96 -5.44 12.03 -8.08
N ASP A 97 -5.57 13.32 -7.80
CA ASP A 97 -5.91 14.33 -8.80
C ASP A 97 -4.67 14.70 -9.65
N LEU A 98 -3.51 14.91 -9.00
CA LEU A 98 -2.28 15.29 -9.68
C LEU A 98 -1.78 14.19 -10.65
N ARG A 99 -1.92 12.91 -10.31
CA ARG A 99 -1.42 11.79 -11.15
C ARG A 99 -2.02 11.77 -12.56
N LEU A 100 -3.21 12.34 -12.74
CA LEU A 100 -3.90 12.40 -14.05
C LEU A 100 -3.15 13.27 -15.05
N CYS A 101 -2.41 14.26 -14.57
CA CYS A 101 -1.67 15.20 -15.38
C CYS A 101 -0.38 15.60 -14.65
N CYS A 102 0.47 14.61 -14.31
CA CYS A 102 1.69 14.82 -13.54
C CYS A 102 2.91 15.10 -14.45
N PRO A 103 3.21 16.37 -14.81
CA PRO A 103 4.44 16.69 -15.54
C PRO A 103 5.64 16.52 -14.62
N VAL A 104 6.67 15.82 -15.10
CA VAL A 104 7.91 15.58 -14.33
C VAL A 104 8.59 16.88 -13.88
N GLY A 105 8.40 17.98 -14.62
CA GLY A 105 8.92 19.29 -14.25
C GLY A 105 8.33 19.90 -12.96
N LEU A 106 7.27 19.31 -12.39
CA LEU A 106 6.73 19.69 -11.09
C LEU A 106 7.35 18.95 -9.91
N ALA A 107 8.25 17.98 -10.15
CA ALA A 107 8.81 17.14 -9.09
C ALA A 107 9.41 17.97 -7.94
N GLU A 108 10.21 18.99 -8.25
CA GLU A 108 10.80 19.88 -7.24
C GLU A 108 9.74 20.69 -6.48
N GLU A 109 8.86 21.38 -7.21
CA GLU A 109 7.83 22.25 -6.62
C GLU A 109 6.88 21.47 -5.70
N VAL A 110 6.47 20.26 -6.11
CA VAL A 110 5.61 19.38 -5.31
C VAL A 110 6.35 18.86 -4.07
N SER A 111 7.62 18.47 -4.22
CA SER A 111 8.43 17.96 -3.10
C SER A 111 8.64 19.04 -2.04
N VAL A 112 8.97 20.27 -2.45
CA VAL A 112 9.13 21.42 -1.56
C VAL A 112 7.80 21.76 -0.87
N CYS A 113 6.70 21.83 -1.63
CA CYS A 113 5.38 22.13 -1.07
C CYS A 113 4.95 21.11 0.01
N LEU A 114 5.22 19.82 -0.22
CA LEU A 114 4.94 18.78 0.77
C LEU A 114 5.85 18.87 1.99
N GLN A 115 7.15 19.12 1.78
CA GLN A 115 8.11 19.26 2.86
C GLN A 115 7.76 20.45 3.76
N ASP A 116 7.38 21.60 3.18
CA ASP A 116 6.90 22.77 3.92
C ASP A 116 5.62 22.44 4.71
N ALA A 117 4.67 21.73 4.09
CA ALA A 117 3.45 21.29 4.77
C ALA A 117 3.76 20.34 5.94
N MET A 118 4.66 19.38 5.79
CA MET A 118 5.06 18.50 6.89
C MET A 118 5.74 19.28 8.02
N ALA A 119 6.59 20.26 7.67
CA ALA A 119 7.21 21.13 8.66
C ALA A 119 6.17 21.96 9.43
N ASP A 120 5.11 22.40 8.77
CA ASP A 120 4.00 23.10 9.42
C ASP A 120 3.16 22.19 10.32
N VAL A 121 2.86 20.95 9.89
CA VAL A 121 2.25 19.92 10.77
C VAL A 121 3.10 19.72 12.02
N THR A 122 4.41 19.56 11.85
CA THR A 122 5.36 19.42 12.98
C THR A 122 5.29 20.62 13.92
N ARG A 123 5.26 21.86 13.39
CA ARG A 123 5.11 23.07 14.21
C ARG A 123 3.78 23.09 14.96
N GLN A 124 2.69 22.69 14.33
CA GLN A 124 1.37 22.63 14.98
C GLN A 124 1.34 21.61 16.11
N VAL A 125 1.92 20.42 15.92
CA VAL A 125 2.06 19.40 16.96
C VAL A 125 2.88 19.92 18.15
N LEU A 126 3.96 20.67 17.89
CA LEU A 126 4.75 21.33 18.95
C LEU A 126 3.98 22.41 19.71
N LEU A 127 3.18 23.22 19.01
CA LEU A 127 2.34 24.23 19.63
C LEU A 127 1.28 23.60 20.53
N PHE A 128 0.68 22.49 20.08
CA PHE A 128 -0.27 21.71 20.87
C PHE A 128 0.39 21.14 22.12
N HIS A 129 1.56 20.48 21.99
CA HIS A 129 2.32 19.99 23.15
C HIS A 129 2.60 21.11 24.16
N ARG A 130 3.09 22.26 23.69
CA ARG A 130 3.41 23.39 24.58
C ARG A 130 2.17 23.98 25.27
N ALA A 131 1.01 23.96 24.63
CA ALA A 131 -0.23 24.42 25.22
C ALA A 131 -0.75 23.45 26.29
N GLU A 132 -0.62 22.14 26.07
CA GLU A 132 -1.24 21.11 26.90
C GLU A 132 -0.27 20.40 27.88
N GLU A 133 1.02 20.69 27.84
CA GLU A 133 2.06 20.03 28.67
C GLU A 133 1.74 20.03 30.18
N SER A 134 1.09 21.10 30.66
CA SER A 134 0.69 21.25 32.07
C SER A 134 -0.61 20.55 32.44
N ALA A 135 -1.43 20.20 31.44
CA ALA A 135 -2.75 19.58 31.61
C ALA A 135 -2.72 18.05 31.41
N PHE A 136 -1.70 17.51 30.75
CA PHE A 136 -1.63 16.08 30.44
C PHE A 136 -1.52 15.17 31.67
N SER A 137 -2.41 14.18 31.71
CA SER A 137 -2.27 12.95 32.50
C SER A 137 -1.13 12.08 31.98
N ALA A 138 -0.56 11.21 32.83
CA ALA A 138 0.50 10.27 32.44
C ALA A 138 0.10 9.42 31.21
N ARG A 139 -1.16 8.95 31.16
CA ARG A 139 -1.69 8.16 30.04
C ARG A 139 -1.80 8.98 28.74
N GLU A 140 -2.12 10.26 28.85
CA GLU A 140 -2.25 11.15 27.69
C GLU A 140 -0.87 11.48 27.12
N LYS A 141 0.15 11.61 27.98
CA LYS A 141 1.54 11.74 27.53
C LYS A 141 1.99 10.52 26.73
N ASP A 142 1.69 9.31 27.19
CA ASP A 142 2.02 8.08 26.46
C ASP A 142 1.32 8.00 25.09
N LEU A 143 0.04 8.41 25.02
CA LEU A 143 -0.69 8.49 23.76
C LEU A 143 -0.11 9.55 22.82
N PHE A 144 0.29 10.71 23.34
CA PHE A 144 0.93 11.76 22.56
C PHE A 144 2.31 11.34 22.03
N LEU A 145 3.08 10.58 22.81
CA LEU A 145 4.32 9.97 22.33
C LEU A 145 4.06 8.96 21.21
N SER A 146 3.05 8.10 21.38
CA SER A 146 2.64 7.16 20.32
C SER A 146 2.20 7.88 19.06
N PHE A 147 1.47 9.00 19.18
CA PHE A 147 1.09 9.88 18.07
C PHE A 147 2.33 10.40 17.33
N CYS A 148 3.32 10.89 18.08
CA CYS A 148 4.57 11.41 17.50
C CYS A 148 5.37 10.31 16.79
N CYS A 149 5.43 9.12 17.37
CA CYS A 149 6.07 7.97 16.73
C CYS A 149 5.34 7.57 15.43
N SER A 150 4.00 7.47 15.43
CA SER A 150 3.23 7.17 14.22
C SER A 150 3.39 8.27 13.15
N TYR A 151 3.49 9.54 13.54
CA TYR A 151 3.83 10.60 12.59
C TYR A 151 5.21 10.41 11.95
N ALA A 152 6.22 10.08 12.75
CA ALA A 152 7.61 9.98 12.32
C ALA A 152 7.92 8.69 11.52
N GLU A 153 7.40 7.55 11.96
CA GLU A 153 7.73 6.22 11.42
C GLU A 153 6.74 5.73 10.36
N ASP A 154 5.46 6.11 10.48
CA ASP A 154 4.42 5.64 9.57
C ASP A 154 4.08 6.70 8.50
N LEU A 155 3.69 7.91 8.92
CA LEU A 155 3.14 8.92 8.00
C LEU A 155 4.21 9.48 7.06
N LEU A 156 5.32 10.00 7.60
CA LEU A 156 6.35 10.66 6.81
C LEU A 156 6.98 9.71 5.76
N PRO A 157 7.42 8.49 6.10
CA PRO A 157 7.97 7.58 5.10
C PRO A 157 6.94 7.13 4.07
N PHE A 158 5.67 6.98 4.46
CA PHE A 158 4.59 6.63 3.54
C PHE A 158 4.34 7.74 2.51
N ILE A 159 4.25 9.01 2.93
CA ILE A 159 4.11 10.15 2.01
C ILE A 159 5.31 10.24 1.08
N ASN A 160 6.54 10.05 1.59
CA ASN A 160 7.74 10.04 0.76
C ASN A 160 7.71 8.92 -0.30
N ARG A 161 7.23 7.73 0.08
CA ARG A 161 7.06 6.61 -0.87
C ARG A 161 6.00 6.92 -1.93
N CYS A 162 4.87 7.52 -1.55
CA CYS A 162 3.85 7.97 -2.50
C CYS A 162 4.42 8.99 -3.49
N LEU A 163 5.23 9.93 -3.01
CA LEU A 163 5.91 10.92 -3.84
C LEU A 163 6.88 10.27 -4.84
N GLN A 164 7.68 9.29 -4.40
CA GLN A 164 8.60 8.55 -5.27
C GLN A 164 7.88 7.67 -6.30
N ILE A 165 6.65 7.23 -6.03
CA ILE A 165 5.82 6.52 -7.02
C ILE A 165 5.25 7.51 -8.04
N LEU A 166 4.84 8.70 -7.58
CA LEU A 166 4.34 9.75 -8.45
C LEU A 166 5.44 10.35 -9.34
N PHE A 167 6.66 10.46 -8.80
CA PHE A 167 7.86 10.92 -9.49
C PHE A 167 9.02 9.92 -9.33
N PRO A 168 9.07 8.86 -10.16
CA PRO A 168 10.11 7.84 -10.06
C PRO A 168 11.51 8.44 -10.24
N PRO A 169 12.45 8.22 -9.30
CA PRO A 169 13.79 8.82 -9.36
C PRO A 169 14.55 8.37 -10.61
N ASN A 170 14.32 7.13 -11.06
CA ASN A 170 14.90 6.60 -12.30
C ASN A 170 14.43 7.37 -13.55
N GLN A 171 13.17 7.80 -13.59
CA GLN A 171 12.64 8.59 -14.70
C GLN A 171 13.19 10.01 -14.68
N ILE A 172 13.28 10.64 -13.50
CA ILE A 172 13.86 11.97 -13.35
C ILE A 172 15.34 11.96 -13.77
N ALA A 173 16.11 10.99 -13.26
CA ALA A 173 17.52 10.82 -13.60
C ALA A 173 17.74 10.64 -15.11
N LEU A 174 16.88 9.84 -15.76
CA LEU A 174 16.92 9.63 -17.21
C LEU A 174 16.65 10.92 -18.00
N ILE A 175 15.66 11.72 -17.57
CA ILE A 175 15.33 13.00 -18.21
C ILE A 175 16.46 14.02 -18.04
N LEU A 176 17.11 14.03 -16.87
CA LEU A 176 18.24 14.91 -16.58
C LEU A 176 19.57 14.43 -17.20
N GLY A 177 19.63 13.18 -17.68
CA GLY A 177 20.85 12.59 -18.25
C GLY A 177 21.95 12.33 -17.22
N VAL A 178 21.57 12.10 -15.95
CA VAL A 178 22.51 11.88 -14.83
C VAL A 178 22.23 10.54 -14.15
N PRO A 179 23.23 9.88 -13.53
CA PRO A 179 22.98 8.69 -12.73
C PRO A 179 22.15 9.02 -11.48
N VAL A 180 21.33 8.06 -11.02
CA VAL A 180 20.45 8.23 -9.84
C VAL A 180 21.22 8.63 -8.58
N SER A 181 22.49 8.18 -8.44
CA SER A 181 23.37 8.55 -7.32
C SER A 181 23.69 10.04 -7.26
N GLN A 182 23.60 10.76 -8.39
CA GLN A 182 23.86 12.20 -8.46
C GLN A 182 22.59 13.03 -8.34
N LEU A 183 21.42 12.40 -8.20
CA LEU A 183 20.13 13.11 -8.19
C LEU A 183 20.03 14.10 -7.01
N HIS A 184 20.62 13.78 -5.86
CA HIS A 184 20.65 14.67 -4.69
C HIS A 184 21.33 16.02 -4.98
N ARG A 185 22.24 16.09 -5.96
CA ARG A 185 22.94 17.32 -6.33
C ARG A 185 22.02 18.34 -7.02
N PHE A 186 20.88 17.89 -7.53
CA PHE A 186 19.87 18.69 -8.21
C PHE A 186 18.69 19.04 -7.29
N GLY A 187 18.83 18.87 -5.98
CA GLY A 187 17.81 19.18 -4.99
C GLY A 187 16.96 17.98 -4.58
N SER A 188 15.88 18.24 -3.84
CA SER A 188 14.94 17.25 -3.31
C SER A 188 13.93 16.79 -4.38
N LEU A 189 14.43 16.34 -5.53
CA LEU A 189 13.60 15.91 -6.64
C LEU A 189 12.87 14.59 -6.31
N GLY A 190 11.58 14.69 -5.98
CA GLY A 190 10.73 13.54 -5.68
C GLY A 190 11.07 12.86 -4.34
N ASN A 191 11.76 13.56 -3.44
CA ASN A 191 12.12 13.06 -2.11
C ASN A 191 11.92 14.13 -1.05
N ILE A 192 11.48 13.73 0.13
CA ILE A 192 11.30 14.59 1.30
C ILE A 192 12.45 14.35 2.29
N ASP A 193 13.06 15.43 2.79
CA ASP A 193 14.05 15.33 3.87
C ASP A 193 13.36 15.11 5.22
N ILE A 194 13.17 13.83 5.56
CA ILE A 194 12.53 13.39 6.81
C ILE A 194 13.33 13.88 8.02
N ALA A 195 14.67 13.90 7.95
CA ALA A 195 15.52 14.32 9.07
C ALA A 195 15.33 15.81 9.39
N ALA A 196 15.25 16.66 8.35
CA ALA A 196 14.98 18.09 8.53
C ALA A 196 13.60 18.34 9.19
N ILE A 197 12.57 17.56 8.83
CA ILE A 197 11.23 17.67 9.41
C ILE A 197 11.19 17.20 10.86
N LEU A 198 11.91 16.13 11.20
CA LEU A 198 11.92 15.56 12.55
C LEU A 198 12.88 16.25 13.53
N THR A 199 13.83 17.04 13.04
CA THR A 199 14.78 17.79 13.88
C THR A 199 14.10 18.57 15.02
N PRO A 200 12.99 19.30 14.79
CA PRO A 200 12.25 19.99 15.85
C PRO A 200 11.52 19.05 16.83
N LEU A 201 11.21 17.81 16.46
CA LEU A 201 10.52 16.82 17.32
C LEU A 201 11.48 15.87 18.04
N SER A 202 12.77 15.97 17.75
CA SER A 202 13.82 15.08 18.30
C SER A 202 13.88 15.01 19.83
N PHE A 203 13.42 16.04 20.54
CA PHE A 203 13.37 16.06 21.99
C PHE A 203 12.17 15.32 22.60
N LEU A 204 11.14 15.05 21.81
CA LEU A 204 9.92 14.32 22.23
C LEU A 204 9.97 12.85 21.85
N LEU A 205 10.63 12.51 20.75
CA LEU A 205 10.77 11.14 20.30
C LEU A 205 11.78 10.39 21.18
N PRO A 206 11.47 9.16 21.65
CA PRO A 206 12.45 8.32 22.33
C PRO A 206 13.64 8.09 21.39
N GLN A 207 14.76 8.74 21.70
CA GLN A 207 16.08 8.66 21.05
C GLN A 207 16.14 7.65 19.89
N ILE A 208 15.82 8.12 18.67
CA ILE A 208 16.21 7.40 17.47
C ILE A 208 17.73 7.27 17.56
N GLU A 209 18.19 6.05 17.80
CA GLU A 209 19.59 5.67 17.82
C GLU A 209 20.11 5.82 16.39
N ILE A 210 20.40 7.06 16.00
CA ILE A 210 21.24 7.37 14.85
C ILE A 210 22.65 6.99 15.29
N ALA A 211 22.95 5.69 15.23
CA ALA A 211 24.32 5.23 15.20
C ALA A 211 24.96 5.87 13.96
N PRO A 212 25.95 6.77 14.11
CA PRO A 212 26.76 7.17 12.99
C PRO A 212 27.68 5.98 12.71
N GLU A 213 27.26 5.07 11.83
CA GLU A 213 28.25 4.24 11.14
C GLU A 213 29.06 5.18 10.24
N GLU A 214 30.16 5.66 10.82
CA GLU A 214 31.32 6.14 10.10
C GLU A 214 31.73 5.07 9.09
N ILE A 215 31.24 5.20 7.86
CA ILE A 215 31.90 4.57 6.72
C ILE A 215 33.20 5.34 6.54
N GLN A 216 34.25 4.81 7.17
CA GLN A 216 35.64 5.16 6.95
C GLN A 216 35.93 5.08 5.44
N LEU A 217 36.11 6.24 4.82
CA LEU A 217 36.82 6.36 3.55
C LEU A 217 38.30 6.08 3.84
N PRO A 218 38.94 5.06 3.24
CA PRO A 218 40.38 5.03 3.18
C PRO A 218 40.83 6.03 2.11
N GLU A 219 41.58 7.03 2.55
CA GLU A 219 42.46 7.81 1.69
C GLU A 219 43.42 6.85 0.96
N ILE A 220 43.42 6.88 -0.37
CA ILE A 220 44.61 6.51 -1.16
C ILE A 220 44.87 7.60 -2.18
N SER A 221 46.00 8.27 -1.95
CA SER A 221 46.63 9.25 -2.81
C SER A 221 47.32 8.58 -4.00
N SER A 222 47.18 9.23 -5.16
CA SER A 222 48.05 9.31 -6.34
C SER A 222 48.48 8.04 -7.12
N ASP A 223 48.20 8.14 -8.42
CA ASP A 223 48.91 7.58 -9.58
C ASP A 223 48.74 6.08 -9.89
N ILE A 224 47.95 5.79 -10.93
CA ILE A 224 48.26 4.91 -12.08
C ILE A 224 47.18 5.11 -13.16
N ASP A 225 47.63 5.41 -14.38
CA ASP A 225 46.86 5.50 -15.63
C ASP A 225 46.64 4.11 -16.27
N PHE A 226 45.70 4.05 -17.21
CA PHE A 226 45.28 2.97 -18.13
C PHE A 226 44.02 2.16 -17.76
N SER A 227 42.90 2.59 -18.36
CA SER A 227 41.87 1.70 -18.96
C SER A 227 42.55 0.68 -19.91
N PRO A 228 42.10 -0.59 -20.10
CA PRO A 228 40.71 -1.04 -20.04
C PRO A 228 40.53 -2.45 -19.42
N GLU A 229 40.09 -2.57 -18.16
CA GLU A 229 39.65 -3.86 -17.59
C GLU A 229 38.29 -3.81 -16.88
N LEU A 230 37.57 -2.68 -16.93
CA LEU A 230 36.26 -2.52 -16.26
C LEU A 230 35.08 -3.17 -17.00
N SER A 231 35.31 -3.74 -18.18
CA SER A 231 34.29 -4.48 -18.92
C SER A 231 34.15 -5.94 -18.46
N GLY A 232 35.13 -6.50 -17.74
CA GLY A 232 35.09 -7.89 -17.27
C GLY A 232 34.20 -8.10 -16.04
N LEU A 233 34.36 -7.26 -15.01
CA LEU A 233 33.63 -7.36 -13.75
C LEU A 233 32.13 -7.01 -13.88
N THR A 234 31.78 -6.15 -14.84
CA THR A 234 30.38 -5.81 -15.13
C THR A 234 29.64 -6.94 -15.86
N LEU A 235 30.34 -7.75 -16.67
CA LEU A 235 29.76 -8.92 -17.33
C LEU A 235 29.60 -10.11 -16.37
N GLU A 236 30.52 -10.32 -15.43
CA GLU A 236 30.40 -11.40 -14.42
C GLU A 236 29.28 -11.12 -13.41
N THR A 237 29.12 -9.87 -12.97
CA THR A 237 28.04 -9.47 -12.06
C THR A 237 26.67 -9.57 -12.74
N GLN A 238 26.56 -9.17 -14.01
CA GLN A 238 25.32 -9.34 -14.78
C GLN A 238 25.02 -10.81 -15.12
N ARG A 239 26.05 -11.66 -15.33
CA ARG A 239 25.86 -13.10 -15.53
C ARG A 239 25.30 -13.77 -14.28
N GLN A 240 25.83 -13.44 -13.10
CA GLN A 240 25.33 -13.98 -11.83
C GLN A 240 23.90 -13.50 -11.53
N GLU A 241 23.56 -12.24 -11.83
CA GLU A 241 22.20 -11.74 -11.63
C GLU A 241 21.16 -12.38 -12.56
N VAL A 242 21.56 -12.74 -13.80
CA VAL A 242 20.72 -13.48 -14.75
C VAL A 242 20.56 -14.94 -14.32
N GLU A 243 21.61 -15.57 -13.79
CA GLU A 243 21.57 -16.96 -13.30
C GLU A 243 20.67 -17.11 -12.06
N ILE A 244 20.69 -16.13 -11.15
CA ILE A 244 19.81 -16.08 -9.97
C ILE A 244 18.34 -15.87 -10.39
N LYS A 245 18.08 -14.97 -11.35
CA LYS A 245 16.71 -14.77 -11.88
C LYS A 245 16.20 -16.00 -12.62
N GLN A 246 17.07 -16.76 -13.28
CA GLN A 246 16.69 -17.98 -14.00
C GLN A 246 16.34 -19.13 -13.03
N GLN A 247 17.11 -19.27 -11.94
CA GLN A 247 16.79 -20.22 -10.85
C GLN A 247 15.50 -19.83 -10.10
N GLU A 248 15.25 -18.54 -9.87
CA GLU A 248 13.99 -18.07 -9.26
C GLU A 248 12.77 -18.37 -10.15
N VAL A 249 12.93 -18.27 -11.48
CA VAL A 249 11.87 -18.63 -12.45
C VAL A 249 11.61 -20.14 -12.47
N GLU A 250 12.65 -20.98 -12.46
CA GLU A 250 12.46 -22.44 -12.35
C GLU A 250 11.79 -22.85 -11.04
N THR A 251 12.13 -22.18 -9.93
CA THR A 251 11.52 -22.46 -8.62
C THR A 251 10.03 -22.07 -8.60
N LYS A 252 9.68 -20.92 -9.17
CA LYS A 252 8.26 -20.50 -9.33
C LYS A 252 7.50 -21.41 -10.27
N GLN A 253 8.14 -21.95 -11.30
CA GLN A 253 7.50 -22.87 -12.25
C GLN A 253 7.21 -24.23 -11.60
N GLN A 254 8.11 -24.73 -10.74
CA GLN A 254 7.87 -25.92 -9.93
C GLN A 254 6.78 -25.72 -8.88
N GLU A 255 6.71 -24.55 -8.22
CA GLU A 255 5.60 -24.24 -7.30
C GLU A 255 4.24 -24.20 -8.02
N VAL A 256 4.19 -23.66 -9.24
CA VAL A 256 2.96 -23.64 -10.06
C VAL A 256 2.54 -25.06 -10.46
N GLU A 257 3.46 -25.93 -10.89
CA GLU A 257 3.14 -27.34 -11.17
C GLU A 257 2.66 -28.08 -9.92
N THR A 258 3.23 -27.77 -8.75
CA THR A 258 2.84 -28.38 -7.47
C THR A 258 1.44 -27.94 -7.05
N HIS A 259 1.10 -26.66 -7.23
CA HIS A 259 -0.24 -26.14 -6.98
C HIS A 259 -1.27 -26.72 -7.95
N GLN A 260 -0.92 -26.91 -9.22
CA GLN A 260 -1.81 -27.50 -10.21
C GLN A 260 -2.12 -28.98 -9.90
N GLN A 261 -1.12 -29.76 -9.46
CA GLN A 261 -1.36 -31.14 -8.98
C GLN A 261 -2.23 -31.20 -7.73
N GLN A 262 -2.07 -30.26 -6.78
CA GLN A 262 -2.95 -30.18 -5.62
C GLN A 262 -4.40 -29.85 -6.01
N GLU A 263 -4.63 -29.01 -7.01
CA GLU A 263 -5.98 -28.73 -7.52
C GLU A 263 -6.61 -29.94 -8.20
N GLU A 264 -5.85 -30.68 -9.03
CA GLU A 264 -6.34 -31.93 -9.64
C GLU A 264 -6.69 -32.98 -8.56
N THR A 265 -5.87 -33.08 -7.51
CA THR A 265 -6.12 -34.02 -6.40
C THR A 265 -7.42 -33.66 -5.66
N LYS A 266 -7.66 -32.37 -5.40
CA LYS A 266 -8.91 -31.89 -4.79
C LYS A 266 -10.12 -32.12 -5.69
N GLN A 267 -9.97 -31.95 -7.01
CA GLN A 267 -11.05 -32.27 -7.94
C GLN A 267 -11.41 -33.76 -7.93
N GLN A 268 -10.43 -34.66 -7.89
CA GLN A 268 -10.70 -36.10 -7.75
C GLN A 268 -11.37 -36.46 -6.43
N GLU A 269 -10.99 -35.85 -5.31
CA GLU A 269 -11.68 -36.05 -4.03
C GLU A 269 -13.14 -35.59 -4.08
N VAL A 270 -13.42 -34.45 -4.73
CA VAL A 270 -14.78 -33.94 -4.91
C VAL A 270 -15.62 -34.90 -5.78
N GLU A 271 -15.05 -35.42 -6.87
CA GLU A 271 -15.74 -36.37 -7.75
C GLU A 271 -16.03 -37.70 -7.01
N THR A 272 -15.08 -38.16 -6.19
CA THR A 272 -15.23 -39.37 -5.37
C THR A 272 -16.35 -39.20 -4.34
N HIS A 273 -16.39 -38.05 -3.65
CA HIS A 273 -17.47 -37.75 -2.72
C HIS A 273 -18.82 -37.64 -3.41
N GLN A 274 -18.88 -37.13 -4.64
CA GLN A 274 -20.13 -37.04 -5.38
C GLN A 274 -20.69 -38.42 -5.75
N GLN A 275 -19.83 -39.36 -6.15
CA GLN A 275 -20.22 -40.76 -6.39
C GLN A 275 -20.69 -41.47 -5.11
N GLU A 276 -20.05 -41.21 -3.98
CA GLU A 276 -20.46 -41.78 -2.69
C GLU A 276 -21.85 -41.27 -2.27
N VAL A 277 -22.15 -39.99 -2.54
CA VAL A 277 -23.47 -39.39 -2.29
C VAL A 277 -24.54 -40.02 -3.18
N GLU A 278 -24.28 -40.20 -4.49
CA GLU A 278 -25.22 -40.87 -5.39
C GLU A 278 -25.50 -42.32 -4.96
N THR A 279 -24.46 -43.04 -4.53
CA THR A 279 -24.60 -44.43 -4.06
C THR A 279 -25.48 -44.50 -2.81
N LYS A 280 -25.29 -43.59 -1.85
CA LYS A 280 -26.15 -43.50 -0.66
C LYS A 280 -27.58 -43.13 -1.00
N GLN A 281 -27.78 -42.30 -2.02
CA GLN A 281 -29.13 -41.92 -2.46
C GLN A 281 -29.88 -43.10 -3.09
N GLN A 282 -29.21 -43.92 -3.90
CA GLN A 282 -29.79 -45.16 -4.46
C GLN A 282 -30.11 -46.19 -3.36
N GLU A 283 -29.26 -46.31 -2.33
CA GLU A 283 -29.53 -47.21 -1.20
C GLU A 283 -30.77 -46.76 -0.41
N VAL A 284 -30.96 -45.45 -0.26
CA VAL A 284 -32.16 -44.87 0.39
C VAL A 284 -33.41 -45.16 -0.45
N GLU A 285 -33.37 -44.97 -1.77
CA GLU A 285 -34.51 -45.31 -2.65
C GLU A 285 -34.84 -46.80 -2.60
N THR A 286 -33.83 -47.67 -2.59
CA THR A 286 -34.02 -49.12 -2.49
C THR A 286 -34.70 -49.50 -1.17
N LYS A 287 -34.27 -48.89 -0.05
CA LYS A 287 -34.91 -49.10 1.26
C LYS A 287 -36.34 -48.57 1.30
N GLN A 288 -36.65 -47.47 0.61
CA GLN A 288 -38.01 -46.97 0.49
C GLN A 288 -38.91 -47.95 -0.27
N GLN A 289 -38.43 -48.52 -1.37
CA GLN A 289 -39.17 -49.54 -2.12
C GLN A 289 -39.39 -50.83 -1.32
N GLU A 290 -38.40 -51.28 -0.55
CA GLU A 290 -38.58 -52.44 0.35
C GLU A 290 -39.63 -52.16 1.44
N VAL A 291 -39.64 -50.95 2.01
CA VAL A 291 -40.66 -50.54 2.99
C VAL A 291 -42.05 -50.56 2.35
N GLU A 292 -42.23 -49.99 1.16
CA GLU A 292 -43.51 -50.03 0.44
C GLU A 292 -43.97 -51.46 0.12
N LEU A 293 -43.06 -52.34 -0.28
CA LEU A 293 -43.37 -53.75 -0.55
C LEU A 293 -43.82 -54.49 0.72
N SER A 294 -43.18 -54.17 1.86
CA SER A 294 -43.54 -54.75 3.16
C SER A 294 -44.89 -54.24 3.68
N GLU A 295 -45.26 -52.99 3.41
CA GLU A 295 -46.59 -52.45 3.71
C GLU A 295 -47.70 -53.09 2.85
N GLU A 296 -47.42 -53.41 1.58
CA GLU A 296 -48.36 -54.15 0.72
C GLU A 296 -48.58 -55.59 1.20
N THR A 297 -47.54 -56.30 1.61
CA THR A 297 -47.68 -57.65 2.19
C THR A 297 -48.32 -57.66 3.58
N GLY A 298 -48.23 -56.55 4.34
CA GLY A 298 -48.95 -56.39 5.61
C GLY A 298 -50.46 -56.22 5.42
N LYS A 299 -50.88 -55.53 4.34
CA LYS A 299 -52.30 -55.36 4.00
C LYS A 299 -52.98 -56.64 3.53
N SER A 300 -52.28 -57.49 2.77
CA SER A 300 -52.84 -58.79 2.35
C SER A 300 -52.99 -59.80 3.49
N HIS A 301 -52.29 -59.63 4.62
CA HIS A 301 -52.49 -60.45 5.82
C HIS A 301 -53.59 -59.94 6.77
N SER A 302 -54.02 -58.68 6.64
CA SER A 302 -55.16 -58.11 7.37
C SER A 302 -56.50 -58.28 6.66
N GLU A 303 -56.52 -58.57 5.36
CA GLU A 303 -57.76 -58.81 4.59
C GLU A 303 -58.24 -60.28 4.64
N ASP A 304 -57.39 -61.24 5.05
CA ASP A 304 -57.75 -62.67 5.18
C ASP A 304 -58.27 -63.08 6.59
N GLN A 305 -58.43 -62.15 7.55
CA GLN A 305 -59.01 -62.45 8.88
C GLN A 305 -60.43 -61.90 9.11
N ASP A 306 -61.00 -61.17 8.15
CA ASP A 306 -62.35 -60.59 8.26
C ASP A 306 -63.41 -61.29 7.36
N GLU A 307 -63.12 -62.48 6.81
CA GLU A 307 -64.08 -63.32 6.07
C GLU A 307 -64.39 -64.68 6.72
N ASP A 308 -64.42 -64.78 8.06
CA ASP A 308 -65.03 -65.94 8.72
C ASP A 308 -65.69 -65.57 10.05
N PHE A 309 -66.79 -64.78 10.03
CA PHE A 309 -67.85 -64.84 11.05
C PHE A 309 -69.12 -64.15 10.52
N SER A 310 -69.92 -64.89 9.76
CA SER A 310 -71.35 -64.60 9.52
C SER A 310 -72.12 -65.90 9.37
N LEU A 311 -72.40 -66.57 10.49
CA LEU A 311 -73.46 -67.60 10.59
C LEU A 311 -73.95 -67.69 12.05
N GLU A 312 -74.99 -66.92 12.40
CA GLU A 312 -76.25 -67.38 13.04
C GLU A 312 -77.25 -66.23 13.17
#